data_AF-A0A1F2QHK1-F1
#
_entry.id   AF-A0A1F2QHK1-F1
#
_cell.length_a   1.000
_cell.length_b   1.000
_cell.length_c   1.000
_cell.angle_alpha   90.00
_cell.angle_beta   90.00
_cell.angle_gamma   90.00
#
_symmetry.space_group_name_H-M   'P 1'
#
loop_
_entity.id
_entity.type
_entity.pdbx_description
1 polymer ?
#
loop_
_entity_poly.entity_id
_entity_poly.type
_entity_poly.pdbx_seq_one_letter_code
_entity_poly.pdbx_strand_id
1 'polypeptide(L)'
;MRVAVRIVPAVADLDAAGRSRFVAIVSKALAERPRPIQHQFGLFLGVLRWAPFLRFGSPFDRLPPEDEDTVLRWFLDAPVAKLRSGFWALRALAFMGYYGQPEVWPSLRYTPSFRGNEMLHG
;
A
#
# COMPACT_ATOMS: atom_id res chain seq x y z
N MET A 1 5.16 5.45 5.52
CA MET A 1 3.78 5.99 5.47
C MET A 1 3.53 6.94 4.31
N ARG A 2 4.48 7.79 3.92
CA ARG A 2 4.29 8.78 2.82
C ARG A 2 3.71 8.17 1.54
N VAL A 3 4.29 7.08 1.04
CA VAL A 3 3.76 6.33 -0.12
C VAL A 3 2.33 5.81 0.12
N ALA A 4 2.04 5.28 1.30
CA ALA A 4 0.70 4.75 1.63
C ALA A 4 -0.36 5.85 1.65
N VAL A 5 -0.02 7.05 2.14
CA VAL A 5 -0.91 8.23 2.12
C VAL A 5 -1.24 8.66 0.70
N ARG A 6 -0.27 8.63 -0.23
CA ARG A 6 -0.55 8.97 -1.64
C ARG A 6 -1.41 7.91 -2.34
N ILE A 7 -1.30 6.64 -1.94
CA ILE A 7 -2.11 5.55 -2.49
C ILE A 7 -3.53 5.52 -1.90
N VAL A 8 -3.63 5.71 -0.58
CA VAL A 8 -4.87 5.74 0.19
C VAL A 8 -4.87 7.00 1.05
N PRO A 9 -5.45 8.12 0.58
CA PRO A 9 -5.41 9.41 1.28
C PRO A 9 -5.86 9.35 2.74
N ALA A 10 -6.89 8.53 3.02
CA ALA A 10 -7.44 8.36 4.37
C ALA A 10 -6.46 7.72 5.38
N VAL A 11 -5.31 7.18 4.93
CA VAL A 11 -4.22 6.75 5.82
C VAL A 11 -3.63 7.95 6.58
N ALA A 12 -3.73 9.17 6.04
CA ALA A 12 -3.28 10.39 6.71
C ALA A 12 -4.03 10.65 8.03
N ASP A 13 -5.29 10.22 8.11
CA ASP A 13 -6.18 10.48 9.24
C ASP A 13 -6.08 9.41 10.33
N LEU A 14 -5.25 8.38 10.14
CA LEU A 14 -5.06 7.33 11.13
C LEU A 14 -4.33 7.84 12.38
N ASP A 15 -4.93 7.59 13.54
CA ASP A 15 -4.29 7.78 14.83
C ASP A 15 -3.09 6.82 15.05
N ALA A 16 -2.41 6.91 16.19
CA ALA A 16 -1.24 6.08 16.46
C ALA A 16 -1.57 4.57 16.49
N ALA A 17 -2.76 4.21 16.99
CA ALA A 17 -3.24 2.83 17.04
C ALA A 17 -3.54 2.30 15.63
N GLY A 18 -4.25 3.08 14.80
CA GLY A 18 -4.56 2.75 13.42
C GLY A 18 -3.33 2.64 12.53
N ARG A 19 -2.32 3.50 12.74
CA ARG A 19 -1.01 3.37 12.07
C ARG A 19 -0.28 2.09 12.47
N SER A 20 -0.33 1.70 13.75
CA SER A 20 0.28 0.45 14.23
C SER A 20 -0.44 -0.78 13.67
N ARG A 21 -1.77 -0.77 13.63
CA ARG A 21 -2.59 -1.82 12.98
C ARG A 21 -2.30 -1.94 11.49
N PHE A 22 -2.22 -0.81 10.77
CA PHE A 22 -1.84 -0.79 9.36
C PHE A 22 -0.53 -1.55 9.14
N VAL A 23 0.50 -1.21 9.92
CA VAL A 23 1.81 -1.88 9.82
C VAL A 23 1.70 -3.35 10.16
N ALA A 24 0.93 -3.72 11.19
CA ALA A 24 0.75 -5.11 11.59
C ALA A 24 0.07 -5.95 10.49
N ILE A 25 -0.99 -5.43 9.85
CA ILE A 25 -1.70 -6.11 8.76
C ILE A 25 -0.75 -6.30 7.56
N VAL A 26 -0.05 -5.24 7.13
CA VAL A 26 0.90 -5.32 6.03
C VAL A 26 2.04 -6.27 6.35
N SER A 27 2.57 -6.22 7.57
CA SER A 27 3.67 -7.10 8.02
C SER A 27 3.24 -8.56 8.04
N LYS A 28 2.04 -8.86 8.53
CA LYS A 28 1.47 -10.22 8.49
C LYS A 28 1.33 -10.71 7.05
N ALA A 29 0.75 -9.89 6.18
CA ALA A 29 0.56 -10.22 4.77
C ALA A 29 1.89 -10.46 4.01
N LEU A 30 2.97 -9.78 4.42
CA LEU A 30 4.32 -10.01 3.89
C LEU A 30 4.97 -11.27 4.48
N ALA A 31 4.79 -11.51 5.78
CA ALA A 31 5.37 -12.66 6.48
C ALA A 31 4.84 -14.01 5.95
N GLU A 32 3.60 -14.04 5.48
CA GLU A 32 2.98 -15.20 4.82
C GLU A 32 3.58 -15.49 3.42
N ARG A 33 4.43 -14.61 2.88
CA ARG A 33 5.08 -14.81 1.57
C ARG A 33 6.44 -15.50 1.69
N PRO A 34 6.88 -16.26 0.67
CA PRO A 34 8.24 -16.78 0.59
C PRO A 34 9.31 -15.69 0.80
N ARG A 35 10.39 -16.00 1.52
CA ARG A 35 11.51 -15.06 1.80
C ARG A 35 12.00 -14.29 0.57
N PRO A 36 12.19 -14.90 -0.62
CA PRO A 36 12.60 -14.15 -1.80
C PRO A 36 11.66 -13.00 -2.16
N ILE A 37 10.35 -13.20 -1.98
CA ILE A 37 9.34 -12.17 -2.26
C ILE A 37 9.43 -11.04 -1.22
N GLN A 38 9.66 -11.35 0.05
CA GLN A 38 9.87 -10.33 1.09
C GLN A 38 11.07 -9.44 0.77
N HIS A 39 12.19 -10.04 0.34
CA HIS A 39 13.37 -9.29 -0.09
C HIS A 39 13.11 -8.45 -1.34
N GLN A 40 12.34 -8.97 -2.31
CA GLN A 40 11.94 -8.20 -3.50
C GLN A 40 11.12 -6.96 -3.13
N PHE A 41 10.22 -7.04 -2.14
CA PHE A 41 9.51 -5.86 -1.65
C PHE A 41 10.45 -4.84 -0.99
N GLY A 42 11.38 -5.29 -0.15
CA GLY A 42 12.38 -4.40 0.45
C GLY A 42 13.22 -3.70 -0.61
N LEU A 43 13.68 -4.43 -1.62
CA LEU A 43 14.42 -3.89 -2.76
C LEU A 43 13.58 -2.91 -3.57
N PHE A 44 12.33 -3.25 -3.85
CA PHE A 44 11.41 -2.40 -4.60
C PHE A 44 11.13 -1.08 -3.87
N LEU A 45 10.95 -1.09 -2.55
CA LEU A 45 10.82 0.12 -1.75
C LEU A 45 12.11 0.97 -1.80
N GLY A 46 13.28 0.33 -1.80
CA GLY A 46 14.55 1.02 -2.04
C GLY A 46 14.61 1.69 -3.41
N VAL A 47 14.21 0.99 -4.47
CA VAL A 47 14.11 1.55 -5.83
C VAL A 47 13.12 2.71 -5.86
N LEU A 48 11.94 2.57 -5.27
CA LEU A 48 10.93 3.63 -5.24
C LEU A 48 11.45 4.89 -4.53
N ARG A 49 12.21 4.72 -3.43
CA ARG A 49 12.80 5.83 -2.69
C ARG A 49 13.88 6.56 -3.49
N TRP A 50 14.72 5.84 -4.22
CA TRP A 50 15.91 6.41 -4.86
C TRP A 50 15.77 6.67 -6.37
N ALA A 51 14.82 6.04 -7.06
CA ALA A 51 14.58 6.28 -8.49
C ALA A 51 14.36 7.77 -8.85
N PRO A 52 13.65 8.58 -8.04
CA PRO A 52 13.47 9.99 -8.36
C PRO A 52 14.75 10.81 -8.29
N PHE A 53 15.78 10.31 -7.60
CA PHE A 53 17.08 10.98 -7.52
C PHE A 53 17.70 11.18 -8.90
N LEU A 54 17.47 10.24 -9.84
CA LEU A 54 17.95 10.34 -11.22
C LEU A 54 17.29 11.47 -12.02
N ARG A 55 16.07 11.89 -11.66
CA ARG A 55 15.27 12.86 -12.43
C ARG A 55 15.12 14.22 -11.74
N PHE A 56 15.05 14.23 -10.41
CA PHE A 56 14.75 15.38 -9.57
C PHE A 56 15.90 15.74 -8.60
N GLY A 57 16.98 14.95 -8.55
CA GLY A 57 18.11 15.18 -7.65
C GLY A 57 17.80 15.00 -6.16
N SER A 58 16.62 14.47 -5.82
CA SER A 58 16.17 14.23 -4.44
C SER A 58 15.48 12.87 -4.32
N PRO A 59 15.60 12.18 -3.17
CA PRO A 59 14.86 10.95 -2.92
C PRO A 59 13.36 11.25 -2.75
N PHE A 60 12.52 10.25 -2.95
CA PHE A 60 11.05 10.37 -2.89
C PHE A 60 10.56 11.10 -1.62
N ASP A 61 11.11 10.73 -0.45
CA ASP A 61 10.73 11.30 0.85
C ASP A 61 11.07 12.79 1.04
N ARG A 62 11.76 13.42 0.08
CA ARG A 62 12.10 14.85 0.10
C ARG A 62 11.43 15.63 -1.02
N LEU A 63 10.67 14.97 -1.89
CA LEU A 63 9.98 15.64 -2.99
C LEU A 63 8.75 16.43 -2.48
N PRO A 64 8.38 17.50 -3.21
CA PRO A 64 7.09 18.14 -3.04
C PRO A 64 5.94 17.21 -3.51
N PRO A 65 4.71 17.40 -3.03
CA PRO A 65 3.60 16.50 -3.31
C PRO A 65 3.31 16.27 -4.80
N GLU A 66 3.43 17.29 -5.65
CA GLU A 66 3.23 17.16 -7.10
C GLU A 66 4.26 16.23 -7.78
N ASP A 67 5.51 16.27 -7.33
CA ASP A 67 6.58 15.43 -7.86
C ASP A 67 6.45 13.99 -7.35
N GLU A 68 6.00 13.82 -6.10
CA GLU A 68 5.63 12.48 -5.59
C GLU A 68 4.57 11.82 -6.46
N ASP A 69 3.51 12.54 -6.82
CA ASP A 69 2.45 12.00 -7.69
C ASP A 69 2.97 11.67 -9.09
N THR A 70 3.85 12.51 -9.62
CA THR A 70 4.48 12.27 -10.93
C THR A 70 5.31 11.00 -10.90
N VAL A 71 6.10 10.78 -9.85
CA VAL A 71 6.86 9.54 -9.66
C VAL A 71 5.92 8.33 -9.55
N LEU A 72 4.90 8.39 -8.68
CA LEU A 72 3.99 7.26 -8.47
C LEU A 72 3.21 6.91 -9.73
N ARG A 73 2.77 7.92 -10.50
CA ARG A 73 2.11 7.74 -11.80
C ARG A 73 3.06 7.11 -12.81
N TRP A 74 4.33 7.51 -12.84
CA TRP A 74 5.32 6.84 -13.68
C TRP A 74 5.49 5.36 -13.30
N PHE A 75 5.54 5.01 -12.01
CA PHE A 75 5.64 3.61 -11.59
C PHE A 75 4.39 2.79 -11.94
N LEU A 76 3.21 3.41 -11.96
CA LEU A 76 1.95 2.80 -12.40
C LEU A 76 2.00 2.41 -13.89
N ASP A 77 2.55 3.30 -14.72
CA ASP A 77 2.60 3.14 -16.18
C ASP A 77 3.99 2.70 -16.69
N ALA A 78 4.86 2.23 -15.79
CA ALA A 78 6.26 1.96 -16.11
C ALA A 78 6.39 0.96 -17.26
N PRO A 79 7.29 1.21 -18.25
CA PRO A 79 7.47 0.32 -19.39
C PRO A 79 8.03 -1.05 -18.97
N VAL A 80 8.72 -1.10 -17.82
CA VAL A 80 9.24 -2.33 -17.25
C VAL A 80 8.15 -3.05 -16.45
N ALA A 81 7.68 -4.19 -16.97
CA ALA A 81 6.61 -4.98 -16.35
C ALA A 81 6.86 -5.33 -14.87
N LYS A 82 8.11 -5.58 -14.47
CA LYS A 82 8.47 -5.86 -13.07
C LYS A 82 8.24 -4.66 -12.15
N LEU A 83 8.56 -3.44 -12.60
CA LEU A 83 8.34 -2.23 -11.81
C LEU A 83 6.85 -1.96 -11.65
N ARG A 84 6.10 -2.08 -12.76
CA ARG A 84 4.65 -1.94 -12.74
C ARG A 84 4.00 -2.96 -11.82
N SER A 85 4.34 -4.24 -11.94
CA SER A 85 3.82 -5.31 -11.08
C SER A 85 4.18 -5.09 -9.61
N GLY A 86 5.41 -4.68 -9.31
CA GLY A 86 5.83 -4.32 -7.96
C GLY A 86 5.00 -3.17 -7.38
N PHE A 87 4.71 -2.14 -8.18
CA PHE A 87 3.88 -1.02 -7.75
C PHE A 87 2.43 -1.44 -7.49
N TRP A 88 1.84 -2.27 -8.36
CA TRP A 88 0.51 -2.85 -8.14
C TRP A 88 0.45 -3.66 -6.84
N ALA A 89 1.48 -4.45 -6.55
CA ALA A 89 1.56 -5.23 -5.33
C ALA A 89 1.68 -4.33 -4.08
N LEU A 90 2.47 -3.26 -4.16
CA LEU A 90 2.56 -2.25 -3.08
C LEU A 90 1.21 -1.57 -2.84
N ARG A 91 0.47 -1.24 -3.91
CA ARG A 91 -0.86 -0.65 -3.83
C ARG A 91 -1.85 -1.59 -3.14
N ALA A 92 -1.82 -2.88 -3.49
CA ALA A 92 -2.65 -3.90 -2.86
C ALA A 92 -2.36 -4.01 -1.35
N LEU A 93 -1.09 -3.96 -0.95
CA LEU A 93 -0.71 -3.96 0.47
C LEU A 93 -1.19 -2.71 1.19
N ALA A 94 -1.08 -1.53 0.58
CA ALA A 94 -1.58 -0.29 1.18
C ALA A 94 -3.10 -0.31 1.38
N PHE A 95 -3.85 -0.81 0.39
CA PHE A 95 -5.30 -1.00 0.53
C PHE A 95 -5.64 -2.03 1.61
N MET A 96 -4.94 -3.16 1.64
CA MET A 96 -5.14 -4.18 2.66
C MET A 96 -4.86 -3.63 4.07
N GLY A 97 -3.79 -2.86 4.24
CA GLY A 97 -3.43 -2.25 5.52
C GLY A 97 -4.46 -1.25 6.04
N TYR A 98 -5.14 -0.54 5.14
CA TYR A 98 -6.19 0.43 5.51
C TYR A 98 -7.54 -0.26 5.68
N TYR A 99 -8.06 -0.90 4.63
CA TYR A 99 -9.39 -1.51 4.64
C TYR A 99 -9.47 -2.82 5.42
N GLY A 100 -8.34 -3.45 5.74
CA GLY A 100 -8.30 -4.61 6.63
C GLY A 100 -8.54 -4.27 8.10
N GLN A 101 -8.64 -3.00 8.47
CA GLN A 101 -8.94 -2.55 9.83
C GLN A 101 -10.46 -2.54 10.05
N PRO A 102 -11.03 -3.39 10.94
CA PRO A 102 -12.47 -3.42 11.18
C PRO A 102 -13.05 -2.09 11.64
N GLU A 103 -12.24 -1.26 12.31
CA GLU A 103 -12.61 0.06 12.81
C GLU A 103 -12.91 1.05 11.67
N VAL A 104 -12.40 0.79 10.47
CA VAL A 104 -12.65 1.61 9.27
C VAL A 104 -13.98 1.23 8.60
N TRP A 105 -14.52 0.04 8.82
CA TRP A 105 -15.71 -0.43 8.11
C TRP A 105 -16.98 0.41 8.37
N PRO A 106 -17.27 0.88 9.60
CA PRO A 106 -18.44 1.72 9.85
C PRO A 106 -18.43 3.05 9.08
N SER A 107 -17.27 3.67 8.89
CA SER A 107 -17.17 4.93 8.12
C SER A 107 -17.44 4.72 6.62
N LEU A 108 -17.23 3.50 6.14
CA LEU A 108 -17.57 3.06 4.78
C LEU A 108 -19.01 2.53 4.67
N ARG A 109 -19.78 2.53 5.76
CA ARG A 109 -21.09 1.86 5.87
C ARG A 109 -21.01 0.37 5.45
N TYR A 110 -19.86 -0.25 5.67
CA TYR A 110 -19.63 -1.65 5.35
C TYR A 110 -19.90 -2.50 6.60
N THR A 111 -20.86 -3.41 6.50
CA THR A 111 -21.21 -4.36 7.57
C THR A 111 -21.12 -5.77 7.01
N PRO A 112 -19.94 -6.42 7.10
CA PRO A 112 -19.79 -7.77 6.58
C PRO A 112 -20.60 -8.77 7.40
N SER A 113 -21.40 -9.59 6.72
CA SER A 113 -21.96 -10.80 7.33
C SER A 113 -20.96 -11.94 7.17
N PHE A 114 -20.31 -12.33 8.25
CA PHE A 114 -19.42 -13.50 8.27
C PHE A 114 -20.17 -14.84 8.28
N ARG A 115 -21.51 -14.80 8.33
CA ARG A 115 -22.41 -15.96 8.23
C ARG A 115 -22.96 -16.19 6.81
N GLY A 116 -22.45 -15.48 5.80
CA GLY A 116 -23.06 -15.42 4.47
C GLY A 116 -23.25 -16.79 3.79
N ASN A 117 -24.52 -17.11 3.51
CA ASN A 117 -25.10 -18.15 2.62
C ASN A 117 -25.73 -19.40 3.26
N GLU A 118 -25.82 -19.53 4.58
CA GLU A 118 -26.50 -20.71 5.19
C GLU A 118 -27.96 -20.89 4.73
N MET A 119 -28.62 -19.83 4.22
CA MET A 119 -30.00 -19.87 3.73
C MET A 119 -30.15 -20.02 2.20
N LEU A 120 -29.07 -20.07 1.41
CA LEU A 120 -29.15 -20.13 -0.07
C LEU A 120 -29.08 -21.57 -0.63
N HIS A 121 -29.01 -22.58 0.24
CA HIS A 121 -28.95 -24.00 -0.12
C HIS A 121 -30.05 -24.85 0.56
N GLY A 122 -31.18 -24.22 0.91
CA GLY A 122 -32.37 -24.92 1.44
C GLY A 122 -33.31 -25.42 0.33
#